data_AF-F5YYV8-F1
#
_entry.id   AF-F5YYV8-F1
#
_cell.length_a   1.000
_cell.length_b   1.000
_cell.length_c   1.000
_cell.angle_alpha   90.00
_cell.angle_beta   90.00
_cell.angle_gamma   90.00
#
_symmetry.space_group_name_H-M   'P 1'
#
loop_
_entity.id
_entity.type
_entity.pdbx_description
1 polymer ?
#
loop_
_entity_poly.entity_id
_entity_poly.type
_entity_poly.pdbx_seq_one_letter_code
_entity_poly.pdbx_strand_id
1 'polypeptide(L)'
;MIPGEWFIADDPVEINAGRPTIRMAVRNTGDRPIQVGSHYHFFEVNKVLEFDRRQALGKRLDIASGQAIRFEPREAKDVELVDFGGMGRITGFSRLVEGTVSNPAVAEQALRRAADLGYRGLPTDPEEAP
;
A
#
# COMPACT_ATOMS: atom_id res chain seq x y z
N MET A 1 -24.76 12.00 -36.60
CA MET A 1 -23.77 12.91 -36.00
C MET A 1 -24.07 12.98 -34.52
N ILE A 2 -23.12 12.58 -33.68
CA ILE A 2 -23.28 12.55 -32.23
C ILE A 2 -22.34 13.61 -31.65
N PRO A 3 -22.82 14.82 -31.31
CA PRO A 3 -21.99 15.85 -30.72
C PRO A 3 -21.29 15.35 -29.45
N GLY A 4 -19.96 15.42 -29.43
CA GLY A 4 -19.15 14.97 -28.31
C GLY A 4 -18.85 13.46 -28.29
N GLU A 5 -19.04 12.75 -29.40
CA GLU A 5 -18.58 11.35 -29.52
C GLU A 5 -17.04 11.25 -29.49
N TRP A 6 -16.55 10.23 -28.80
CA TRP A 6 -15.12 9.93 -28.70
C TRP A 6 -14.83 8.69 -29.53
N PHE A 7 -13.83 8.79 -30.40
CA PHE A 7 -13.28 7.64 -31.12
C PHE A 7 -12.00 7.21 -30.40
N ILE A 8 -12.15 6.24 -29.49
CA ILE A 8 -11.04 5.70 -28.70
C ILE A 8 -10.48 4.44 -29.37
N ALA A 9 -9.19 4.17 -29.13
CA ALA A 9 -8.60 2.89 -29.51
C ALA A 9 -9.17 1.77 -28.62
N ASP A 10 -9.22 0.55 -29.16
CA ASP A 10 -9.64 -0.65 -28.42
C ASP A 10 -8.54 -1.16 -27.47
N ASP A 11 -7.29 -0.76 -27.69
CA ASP A 11 -6.14 -1.21 -26.91
C ASP A 11 -6.19 -0.67 -25.47
N PRO A 12 -5.99 -1.53 -24.45
CA PRO A 12 -5.94 -1.09 -23.07
C PRO A 12 -4.71 -0.25 -22.80
N VAL A 13 -4.85 0.72 -21.89
CA VAL A 13 -3.72 1.53 -21.41
C VAL A 13 -3.01 0.81 -20.26
N GLU A 14 -1.75 0.46 -20.44
CA GLU A 14 -0.90 -0.02 -19.36
C GLU A 14 -0.60 1.12 -18.37
N ILE A 15 -0.93 0.90 -17.09
CA ILE A 15 -0.66 1.86 -16.02
C ILE A 15 0.58 1.43 -15.24
N ASN A 16 1.28 2.39 -14.65
CA ASN A 16 2.43 2.14 -13.76
C ASN A 16 3.57 1.31 -14.40
N ALA A 17 3.64 1.28 -15.73
CA ALA A 17 4.60 0.50 -16.51
C ALA A 17 6.05 0.69 -16.04
N GLY A 18 6.80 -0.41 -16.05
CA GLY A 18 8.23 -0.44 -15.72
C GLY A 18 8.57 -0.27 -14.24
N ARG A 19 7.59 -0.32 -13.34
CA ARG A 19 7.82 -0.25 -11.89
C ARG A 19 7.77 -1.64 -11.24
N PRO A 20 8.59 -1.91 -10.22
CA PRO A 20 8.50 -3.15 -9.48
C PRO A 20 7.15 -3.30 -8.78
N THR A 21 6.52 -4.46 -8.96
CA THR A 21 5.28 -4.83 -8.26
C THR A 21 5.48 -6.04 -7.37
N ILE A 22 4.64 -6.17 -6.35
CA ILE A 22 4.52 -7.37 -5.51
C ILE A 22 3.05 -7.69 -5.29
N ARG A 23 2.73 -8.97 -5.14
CA ARG A 23 1.39 -9.42 -4.75
C ARG A 23 1.41 -9.89 -3.30
N MET A 24 0.42 -9.49 -2.50
CA MET A 24 0.29 -9.94 -1.11
C MET A 24 -1.17 -10.13 -0.70
N ALA A 25 -1.39 -11.08 0.20
CA ALA A 25 -2.67 -11.28 0.85
C ALA A 25 -2.84 -10.28 2.00
N VAL A 26 -3.99 -9.62 2.05
CA VAL A 26 -4.33 -8.61 3.07
C VAL A 26 -5.64 -8.99 3.71
N ARG A 27 -5.64 -9.10 5.05
CA ARG A 27 -6.82 -9.49 5.83
C ARG A 27 -7.30 -8.38 6.72
N ASN A 28 -8.60 -8.07 6.68
CA ASN A 28 -9.21 -7.17 7.64
C ASN A 28 -9.62 -7.92 8.91
N THR A 29 -8.87 -7.77 9.99
CA THR A 29 -9.20 -8.42 11.27
C THR A 29 -10.27 -7.65 12.08
N GLY A 30 -10.67 -6.47 11.60
CA GLY A 30 -11.61 -5.59 12.26
C GLY A 30 -13.07 -6.01 12.10
N ASP A 31 -13.94 -5.19 12.68
CA ASP A 31 -15.40 -5.30 12.66
C ASP A 31 -16.07 -4.29 11.70
N ARG A 32 -15.27 -3.42 11.08
CA ARG A 32 -15.71 -2.35 10.18
C ARG A 32 -15.02 -2.46 8.83
N PRO A 33 -15.68 -2.05 7.75
CA PRO A 33 -15.08 -2.05 6.43
C PRO A 33 -13.97 -1.00 6.34
N ILE A 34 -12.94 -1.29 5.56
CA ILE A 34 -11.80 -0.41 5.31
C ILE A 34 -11.63 -0.26 3.80
N GLN A 35 -11.42 0.97 3.34
CA GLN A 35 -11.17 1.27 1.94
C GLN A 35 -9.85 2.02 1.81
N VAL A 36 -8.97 1.52 0.94
CA VAL A 36 -7.61 2.05 0.74
C VAL A 36 -7.51 2.58 -0.69
N GLY A 37 -7.15 3.86 -0.83
CA GLY A 37 -6.99 4.52 -2.13
C GLY A 37 -5.67 4.20 -2.84
N SER A 38 -5.65 4.40 -4.15
CA SER A 38 -4.53 4.06 -5.04
C SER A 38 -3.18 4.64 -4.65
N HIS A 39 -3.14 5.83 -4.03
CA HIS A 39 -1.91 6.55 -3.68
C HIS A 39 -1.67 6.67 -2.17
N TYR A 40 -2.39 5.90 -1.36
CA TYR A 40 -2.11 5.80 0.06
C TYR A 40 -0.86 4.94 0.29
N HIS A 41 0.04 5.36 1.19
CA HIS A 41 1.21 4.55 1.52
C HIS A 41 0.78 3.27 2.23
N PHE A 42 0.93 2.13 1.55
CA PHE A 42 0.25 0.90 1.93
C PHE A 42 0.72 0.38 3.29
N PHE A 43 1.99 0.58 3.62
CA PHE A 43 2.55 0.31 4.95
C PHE A 43 1.80 1.01 6.11
N GLU A 44 1.20 2.19 5.87
CA GLU A 44 0.58 3.03 6.90
C GLU A 44 -0.95 2.88 6.96
N VAL A 45 -1.53 1.97 6.18
CA VAL A 45 -2.98 1.70 6.22
C VAL A 45 -3.38 1.18 7.59
N ASN A 46 -4.69 1.28 7.86
CA ASN A 46 -5.30 0.96 9.15
C ASN A 46 -4.66 -0.26 9.83
N LYS A 47 -4.29 -0.09 11.10
CA LYS A 47 -3.57 -1.08 11.92
C LYS A 47 -4.24 -2.45 12.05
N VAL A 48 -5.55 -2.54 11.80
CA VAL A 48 -6.29 -3.82 11.83
C VAL A 48 -6.19 -4.62 10.52
N LEU A 49 -5.63 -4.03 9.46
CA LEU A 49 -5.26 -4.80 8.27
C LEU A 49 -3.97 -5.57 8.58
N GLU A 50 -4.02 -6.87 8.38
CA GLU A 50 -2.96 -7.84 8.63
C GLU A 50 -2.38 -8.32 7.30
N PHE A 51 -1.09 -8.04 7.09
CA PHE A 51 -0.29 -8.36 5.90
C PHE A 51 1.20 -8.10 6.23
N ASP A 52 2.13 -8.62 5.43
CA ASP A 52 3.56 -8.31 5.61
C ASP A 52 3.84 -6.82 5.39
N ARG A 53 3.97 -6.08 6.49
CA ARG A 53 4.18 -4.63 6.45
C ARG A 53 5.58 -4.27 5.96
N ARG A 54 6.60 -5.08 6.25
CA ARG A 54 7.97 -4.81 5.80
C ARG A 54 8.03 -4.77 4.27
N GLN A 55 7.34 -5.71 3.61
CA GLN A 55 7.25 -5.73 2.14
C GLN A 55 6.45 -4.58 1.54
N ALA A 56 5.52 -3.98 2.27
CA ALA A 56 4.68 -2.86 1.80
C ALA A 56 5.34 -1.47 1.94
N LEU A 57 6.50 -1.38 2.60
CA LEU A 57 7.20 -0.12 2.81
C LEU A 57 7.62 0.49 1.48
N GLY A 58 7.27 1.76 1.25
CA GLY A 58 7.57 2.44 -0.01
C GLY A 58 6.64 2.08 -1.16
N LYS A 59 5.53 1.39 -0.91
CA LYS A 59 4.59 0.93 -1.95
C LYS A 59 3.19 1.49 -1.78
N ARG A 60 2.43 1.48 -2.88
CA ARG A 60 1.01 1.84 -2.96
C ARG A 60 0.25 0.81 -3.79
N LEU A 61 -1.08 0.82 -3.75
CA LEU A 61 -1.88 -0.08 -4.59
C LEU A 61 -1.59 0.15 -6.08
N ASP A 62 -1.39 -0.94 -6.81
CA ASP A 62 -1.24 -0.94 -8.25
C ASP A 62 -2.61 -1.02 -8.94
N ILE A 63 -3.35 0.09 -8.86
CA ILE A 63 -4.67 0.23 -9.46
C ILE A 63 -4.78 1.59 -10.15
N ALA A 64 -5.86 1.79 -10.93
CA ALA A 64 -6.11 3.06 -11.59
C ALA A 64 -6.14 4.23 -10.58
N SER A 65 -5.56 5.37 -11.00
CA SER A 65 -5.50 6.56 -10.14
C SER A 65 -6.90 7.01 -9.73
N GLY A 66 -7.05 7.45 -8.48
CA GLY A 66 -8.34 7.83 -7.90
C GLY A 66 -9.24 6.66 -7.46
N GLN A 67 -8.93 5.41 -7.81
CA GLN A 67 -9.67 4.24 -7.32
C GLN A 67 -9.19 3.75 -5.95
N ALA A 68 -9.90 2.78 -5.39
CA ALA A 68 -9.62 2.20 -4.08
C ALA A 68 -10.02 0.72 -4.02
N ILE A 69 -9.36 -0.05 -3.14
CA ILE A 69 -9.77 -1.41 -2.79
C ILE A 69 -10.48 -1.38 -1.44
N ARG A 70 -11.63 -2.06 -1.38
CA ARG A 70 -12.43 -2.24 -0.17
C ARG A 70 -12.21 -3.63 0.43
N PHE A 71 -12.06 -3.66 1.74
CA PHE A 71 -11.94 -4.83 2.58
C PHE A 71 -13.11 -4.87 3.56
N GLU A 72 -14.01 -5.82 3.38
CA GLU A 72 -15.10 -6.07 4.33
C GLU A 72 -14.56 -6.64 5.65
N PRO A 73 -15.31 -6.54 6.76
CA PRO A 73 -14.92 -7.17 8.02
C PRO A 73 -14.60 -8.66 7.82
N ARG A 74 -13.44 -9.11 8.33
CA ARG A 74 -12.96 -10.51 8.26
C ARG A 74 -12.61 -11.02 6.84
N GLU A 75 -12.73 -10.20 5.81
CA GLU A 75 -12.32 -10.54 4.45
C GLU A 75 -10.79 -10.62 4.34
N ALA A 76 -10.30 -11.54 3.51
CA ALA A 76 -8.93 -11.57 3.02
C ALA A 76 -8.95 -11.43 1.49
N LYS A 77 -8.07 -10.60 0.95
CA LYS A 77 -7.98 -10.32 -0.49
C LYS A 77 -6.53 -10.14 -0.90
N ASP A 78 -6.18 -10.69 -2.05
CA ASP A 78 -4.89 -10.39 -2.67
C ASP A 78 -4.92 -9.01 -3.31
N VAL A 79 -3.86 -8.25 -3.09
CA VAL A 79 -3.64 -6.97 -3.75
C VAL A 79 -2.27 -6.96 -4.41
N GLU A 80 -2.16 -6.16 -5.47
CA GLU A 80 -0.89 -5.83 -6.08
C GLU A 80 -0.45 -4.44 -5.61
N LEU A 81 0.81 -4.33 -5.22
CA LEU A 81 1.45 -3.10 -4.80
C LEU A 81 2.57 -2.74 -5.75
N VAL A 82 2.68 -1.45 -6.06
CA VAL A 82 3.75 -0.88 -6.88
C VAL A 82 4.55 0.13 -6.08
N ASP A 83 5.84 0.26 -6.38
CA ASP A 83 6.71 1.26 -5.77
C ASP A 83 6.20 2.70 -5.98
N PHE A 84 6.34 3.54 -4.95
CA PHE A 84 6.25 4.97 -5.13
C PHE A 84 7.32 5.46 -6.10
N GLY A 85 6.92 6.35 -7.01
CA GLY A 85 7.84 7.05 -7.90
C GLY A 85 8.42 8.32 -7.27
N GLY A 86 9.10 9.12 -8.09
CA GLY A 86 9.66 10.41 -7.66
C GLY A 86 10.81 10.24 -6.66
N MET A 87 10.92 11.16 -5.70
CA MET A 87 12.02 11.17 -4.72
C MET A 87 11.91 10.07 -3.64
N GLY A 88 10.85 9.26 -3.63
CA GLY A 88 10.62 8.25 -2.59
C GLY A 88 10.42 8.82 -1.17
N ARG A 89 10.10 10.11 -1.06
CA ARG A 89 9.84 10.79 0.22
C ARG A 89 8.36 10.68 0.59
N ILE A 90 8.10 10.16 1.79
CA ILE A 90 6.77 9.87 2.32
C ILE A 90 6.51 10.77 3.53
N THR A 91 5.41 11.53 3.52
CA THR A 91 5.03 12.49 4.56
C THR A 91 3.51 12.47 4.78
N GLY A 92 3.04 12.68 6.01
CA GLY A 92 1.61 12.66 6.31
C GLY A 92 1.13 11.25 6.72
N PHE A 93 0.14 10.69 6.01
CA PHE A 93 -0.45 9.37 6.29
C PHE A 93 -0.71 9.12 7.79
N SER A 94 -0.03 8.13 8.38
CA SER A 94 -0.09 7.84 9.82
C SER A 94 1.18 8.30 10.56
N ARG A 95 2.01 9.12 9.89
CA ARG A 95 3.28 9.72 10.35
C ARG A 95 4.31 8.68 10.77
N LEU A 96 4.25 7.47 10.19
CA LEU A 96 5.17 6.40 10.54
C LEU A 96 6.54 6.62 9.90
N VAL A 97 6.58 7.03 8.62
CA VAL A 97 7.83 7.21 7.86
C VAL A 97 8.41 8.62 7.99
N GLU A 98 7.68 9.66 7.59
CA GLU A 98 8.13 11.07 7.60
C GLU A 98 9.55 11.27 7.02
N GLY A 99 9.83 10.66 5.86
CA GLY A 99 11.17 10.63 5.28
C GLY A 99 11.26 9.79 4.01
N THR A 100 12.48 9.54 3.55
CA THR A 100 12.75 8.74 2.35
C THR A 100 13.00 7.28 2.73
N VAL A 101 12.25 6.36 2.15
CA VAL A 101 12.33 4.91 2.48
C VAL A 101 13.64 4.26 2.06
N SER A 102 14.38 4.84 1.12
CA SER A 102 15.73 4.39 0.75
C SER A 102 16.78 4.66 1.83
N ASN A 103 16.48 5.49 2.83
CA ASN A 103 17.31 5.65 4.01
C ASN A 103 16.99 4.52 5.01
N PRO A 104 17.93 3.59 5.28
CA PRO A 104 17.67 2.45 6.17
C PRO A 104 17.25 2.87 7.59
N ALA A 105 17.79 3.98 8.11
CA ALA A 105 17.42 4.45 9.44
C ALA A 105 15.95 4.92 9.51
N VAL A 106 15.44 5.51 8.43
CA VAL A 106 14.03 5.91 8.32
C VAL A 106 13.14 4.67 8.23
N ALA A 107 13.53 3.69 7.41
CA ALA A 107 12.79 2.43 7.26
C ALA A 107 12.66 1.66 8.58
N GLU A 108 13.78 1.46 9.28
CA GLU A 108 13.78 0.75 10.58
C GLU A 108 13.03 1.54 11.66
N GLN A 109 13.13 2.86 11.68
CA GLN A 109 12.34 3.69 12.59
C GLN A 109 10.83 3.56 12.32
N ALA A 110 10.42 3.51 11.05
CA ALA A 110 9.03 3.35 10.66
C ALA A 110 8.46 2.00 11.11
N LEU A 111 9.23 0.91 10.92
CA LEU A 111 8.88 -0.43 11.36
C LEU A 111 8.72 -0.49 12.88
N ARG A 112 9.67 0.08 13.63
CA ARG A 112 9.59 0.15 15.10
C ARG A 112 8.36 0.90 15.57
N ARG A 113 8.09 2.09 15.01
CA ARG A 113 6.89 2.87 15.35
C ARG A 113 5.61 2.12 15.07
N ALA A 114 5.54 1.43 13.94
CA ALA A 114 4.37 0.64 13.57
C ALA A 114 4.16 -0.54 14.56
N ALA A 115 5.23 -1.21 14.98
CA ALA A 115 5.18 -2.24 16.02
C ALA A 115 4.69 -1.66 17.36
N ASP A 116 5.30 -0.57 17.83
CA ASP A 116 4.94 0.11 19.09
C ASP A 116 3.47 0.56 19.12
N LEU A 117 2.92 0.94 17.97
CA LEU A 117 1.52 1.39 17.82
C LEU A 117 0.52 0.25 17.53
N GLY A 118 1.00 -0.99 17.45
CA GLY A 118 0.17 -2.19 17.28
C GLY A 118 -0.41 -2.36 15.87
N TYR A 119 0.35 -1.98 14.84
CA TYR A 119 0.02 -2.31 13.45
C TYR A 119 0.27 -3.80 13.20
N ARG A 120 -0.76 -4.52 12.72
CA ARG A 120 -0.69 -5.97 12.49
C ARG A 120 0.22 -6.35 11.31
N GLY A 121 0.80 -7.54 11.39
CA GLY A 121 1.61 -8.11 10.29
C GLY A 121 3.07 -7.63 10.26
N LEU A 122 3.57 -7.18 11.40
CA LEU A 122 4.99 -7.13 11.70
C LEU A 122 5.37 -8.38 12.50
N PRO A 123 6.53 -8.99 12.27
CA PRO A 123 7.01 -10.10 13.08
C PRO A 123 7.12 -9.66 14.54
N THR A 124 6.69 -10.52 15.45
CA THR A 124 6.73 -10.28 16.90
C THR A 124 8.14 -10.45 17.48
N ASP A 125 9.04 -11.13 16.77
CA ASP A 125 10.44 -11.30 17.17
C ASP A 125 11.43 -10.92 16.05
N PRO A 126 12.52 -10.22 16.39
CA PRO A 126 13.58 -9.87 15.43
C PRO A 126 14.39 -11.08 14.92
N GLU A 127 14.30 -12.25 15.57
CA GLU A 127 14.92 -13.51 15.12
C GLU A 127 14.11 -14.26 14.05
N GLU A 128 12.84 -13.88 13.80
CA GLU A 128 12.01 -14.44 12.73
C GLU A 128 12.08 -13.64 11.42
N ALA A 129 12.97 -12.64 11.34
CA ALA A 129 13.26 -11.93 10.11
C ALA A 129 14.16 -12.81 9.20
N PRO A 130 13.79 -13.05 7.93
CA PRO A 130 14.61 -13.83 7.00
C PRO A 130 15.93 -13.13 6.63
#